data_AF-A0A7J2YYQ2-F1
#
_entry.id   AF-A0A7J2YYQ2-F1
#
_cell.length_a   1.000
_cell.length_b   1.000
_cell.length_c   1.000
_cell.angle_alpha   90.00
_cell.angle_beta   90.00
_cell.angle_gamma   90.00
#
_symmetry.space_group_name_H-M   'P 1'
#
loop_
_entity.id
_entity.type
_entity.pdbx_description
1 polymer ?
#
loop_
_entity_poly.entity_id
_entity_poly.type
_entity_poly.pdbx_seq_one_letter_code
_entity_poly.pdbx_strand_id
1 'polypeptide(L)' 'MEKGKVKASYDKQEDILYLLFKEGPSYEVIEADPDVHLELDKKGKIMGIEIERT' A
#
# COMPACT_ATOMS: atom_id res chain seq x y z
N MET A 1 -9.15 -0.38 11.81
CA MET A 1 -8.60 1.00 11.86
C MET A 1 -9.69 2.04 12.07
N GLU A 2 -9.42 3.09 12.86
CA GLU A 2 -10.30 4.26 12.95
C GLU A 2 -10.45 4.93 11.59
N LYS A 3 -11.67 5.35 11.25
CA LYS A 3 -11.97 6.00 9.97
C LYS A 3 -11.14 7.28 9.85
N GLY A 4 -10.34 7.40 8.79
CA GLY A 4 -9.50 8.57 8.52
C GLY A 4 -8.06 8.48 9.04
N LYS A 5 -7.67 7.38 9.71
CA LYS A 5 -6.29 7.16 10.13
C LYS A 5 -5.53 6.37 9.07
N VAL A 6 -4.37 6.89 8.65
CA VAL A 6 -3.42 6.17 7.78
C VAL A 6 -2.33 5.57 8.67
N LYS A 7 -1.97 4.31 8.47
CA LYS A 7 -0.76 3.73 9.07
C LYS A 7 0.36 3.84 8.06
N ALA A 8 1.52 4.34 8.50
CA ALA A 8 2.72 4.40 7.69
C ALA A 8 3.83 3.60 8.36
N SER A 9 4.58 2.84 7.57
CA SER A 9 5.77 2.12 8.03
C SER A 9 6.82 2.14 6.94
N TYR A 10 8.09 2.16 7.33
CA TYR A 10 9.21 2.14 6.40
C TYR A 10 10.12 0.98 6.75
N ASP A 11 10.37 0.11 5.77
CA ASP A 11 11.36 -0.94 5.85
C ASP A 11 12.71 -0.39 5.38
N LYS A 12 13.66 -0.27 6.30
CA LYS A 12 15.01 0.25 6.02
C LYS A 12 15.89 -0.74 5.27
N GLN A 13 15.61 -2.03 5.41
CA GLN A 13 16.43 -3.08 4.81
C GLN A 13 16.16 -3.15 3.31
N GLU A 14 14.89 -3.04 2.94
CA GLU A 14 14.43 -3.12 1.55
C GLU A 14 14.24 -1.73 0.89
N ASP A 15 14.35 -0.64 1.65
CA ASP A 15 14.10 0.75 1.20
C ASP A 15 12.66 0.97 0.67
N ILE A 16 11.67 0.50 1.43
CA ILE A 16 10.25 0.51 1.02
C ILE A 16 9.38 1.27 2.03
N LEU A 17 8.60 2.23 1.53
CA LEU A 17 7.56 2.93 2.29
C LEU A 17 6.18 2.31 2.04
N TYR A 18 5.52 1.92 3.12
CA TYR A 18 4.15 1.40 3.10
C TYR A 18 3.18 2.42 3.70
N LEU A 19 2.09 2.68 3.00
CA LEU A 19 0.94 3.47 3.47
C LEU A 19 -0.30 2.60 3.45
N LEU A 20 -0.86 2.26 4.62
CA LEU A 20 -2.07 1.46 4.75
C LEU A 20 -3.26 2.36 5.11
N PHE A 21 -4.31 2.31 4.29
CA PHE A 21 -5.58 3.02 4.46
C PHE A 21 -6.68 2.12 5.05
N LYS A 22 -6.60 0.81 4.81
CA LYS A 22 -7.63 -0.16 5.21
C LYS A 22 -6.99 -1.50 5.60
N GLU A 23 -7.42 -2.06 6.73
CA GLU A 23 -7.02 -3.41 7.14
C GLU A 23 -7.79 -4.49 6.37
N GLY A 24 -7.14 -5.62 6.15
CA GLY A 24 -7.70 -6.80 5.49
C GLY A 24 -6.76 -7.36 4.42
N PRO A 25 -7.18 -8.44 3.73
CA PRO A 25 -6.38 -9.03 2.67
C PRO A 25 -6.40 -8.17 1.40
N SER A 26 -5.23 -7.95 0.81
CA SER A 26 -5.09 -7.49 -0.57
C SER A 26 -5.47 -8.63 -1.53
N TYR A 27 -6.15 -8.28 -2.62
CA TYR A 27 -6.56 -9.22 -3.66
C TYR A 27 -5.84 -8.99 -4.98
N GLU A 28 -5.30 -7.79 -5.19
CA GLU A 28 -4.61 -7.40 -6.41
C GLU A 28 -3.59 -6.31 -6.07
N VAL A 29 -2.45 -6.34 -6.76
CA VAL A 29 -1.43 -5.30 -6.71
C VAL A 29 -1.19 -4.83 -8.14
N ILE A 30 -1.24 -3.52 -8.35
CA ILE A 30 -0.96 -2.89 -9.65
C ILE A 30 0.16 -1.88 -9.51
N GLU A 31 1.05 -1.80 -10.49
CA GLU A 31 2.03 -0.73 -10.61
C GLU A 31 1.38 0.45 -11.34
N ALA A 32 1.18 1.56 -10.63
CA ALA A 32 0.51 2.74 -11.15
C ALA A 32 1.48 3.73 -11.82
N ASP A 33 2.74 3.70 -11.39
CA ASP A 33 3.89 4.45 -11.90
C ASP A 33 5.15 3.63 -11.51
N PRO A 34 6.29 3.75 -12.21
CA PRO A 34 7.56 3.23 -11.72
C PRO A 34 7.74 3.36 -10.21
N ASP A 35 8.00 2.22 -9.57
CA ASP A 35 8.19 2.07 -8.13
C ASP A 35 6.98 2.40 -7.23
N VAL A 36 5.79 2.60 -7.81
CA VAL A 36 4.56 2.92 -7.07
C VAL A 36 3.52 1.83 -7.28
N HIS A 37 3.30 1.04 -6.23
CA HIS A 37 2.35 -0.06 -6.23
C HIS A 37 1.10 0.26 -5.42
N LEU A 38 -0.08 -0.09 -5.94
CA LEU A 38 -1.38 0.04 -5.27
C LEU A 38 -1.92 -1.34 -4.90
N GLU A 39 -2.24 -1.54 -3.63
CA GLU A 39 -2.93 -2.72 -3.14
C GLU A 39 -4.45 -2.52 -3.18
N LEU A 40 -5.19 -3.43 -3.81
CA LEU A 40 -6.64 -3.33 -3.99
C LEU A 40 -7.40 -4.41 -3.23
N ASP A 41 -8.58 -4.04 -2.71
CA ASP A 41 -9.53 -5.01 -2.15
C ASP A 41 -10.31 -5.74 -3.26
N LYS A 42 -11.11 -6.75 -2.87
CA LYS A 42 -11.96 -7.52 -3.81
C LYS A 42 -12.96 -6.71 -4.64
N LYS A 43 -13.14 -5.41 -4.37
CA LYS A 43 -14.00 -4.48 -5.11
C LYS A 43 -13.19 -3.47 -5.91
N GLY A 44 -11.87 -3.63 -6.01
CA GLY A 44 -10.96 -2.70 -6.68
C GLY A 44 -10.72 -1.39 -5.92
N LYS A 45 -11.01 -1.34 -4.60
CA LYS A 45 -10.70 -0.15 -3.80
C LYS A 45 -9.29 -0.21 -3.24
N ILE A 46 -8.56 0.90 -3.36
CA ILE A 46 -7.24 1.06 -2.76
C ILE A 46 -7.30 0.81 -1.25
N MET A 47 -6.44 -0.08 -0.79
CA MET A 47 -6.22 -0.39 0.62
C MET A 47 -4.86 0.07 1.11
N GLY A 48 -3.85 0.06 0.23
CA GLY A 48 -2.50 0.47 0.55
C GLY A 48 -1.74 0.98 -0.67
N ILE A 49 -0.64 1.68 -0.39
CA ILE A 49 0.38 2.07 -1.36
C ILE A 49 1.72 1.54 -0.83
N GLU A 50 2.50 0.97 -1.73
CA GLU A 50 3.91 0.67 -1.53
C GLU A 50 4.72 1.54 -2.49
N ILE A 51 5.73 2.21 -1.96
CA ILE A 51 6.69 2.99 -2.74
C ILE A 51 8.06 2.43 -2.42
N GLU A 52 8.73 1.91 -3.44
CA GLU A 52 10.09 1.40 -3.34
C GLU A 52 11.01 2.25 -4.23
N ARG A 53 12.28 1.88 -4.32
CA ARG A 53 13.21 2.47 -5.28
C ARG A 53 14.06 1.36 -5.85
N THR A 54 13.78 0.98 -7.09
CA THR A 54 14.64 0.04 -7.84
C THR A 54 15.86 0.70 -8.48
#